data_AF-A0A016WWT9-F1
#
_entry.id   AF-A0A016WWT9-F1
#
_cell.length_a   1.000
_cell.length_b   1.000
_cell.length_c   1.000
_cell.angle_alpha   90.00
_cell.angle_beta   90.00
_cell.angle_gamma   90.00
#
_symmetry.space_group_name_H-M   'P 1'
#
loop_
_entity.id
_entity.type
_entity.pdbx_description
1 polymer ?
#
loop_
_entity_poly.entity_id
_entity_poly.type
_entity_poly.pdbx_seq_one_letter_code
_entity_poly.pdbx_strand_id
1 'polypeptide(L)'
;MWILAALLVTAFAAKPTTVEEFLAEPVEEHVEQLSEQAFVDYINEHQSFYRAEYSPEADAFVRARIMSPKLLGKPTKGKVWTPIRDEEPPESFDARTQWPECKSIRTVRDQSHCGSCWAVASASAMSDELCVQSNSAINVYNIY
;
A
#
# COMPACT_ATOMS: atom_id res chain seq x y z
N MET A 1 -9.06 8.22 54.99
CA MET A 1 -8.74 7.01 54.19
C MET A 1 -9.69 6.88 52.99
N TRP A 2 -9.91 7.95 52.21
CA TRP A 2 -10.82 7.97 51.04
C TRP A 2 -10.40 9.06 50.03
N ILE A 3 -9.09 9.31 49.87
CA ILE A 3 -8.58 10.35 48.93
C ILE A 3 -7.76 9.73 47.78
N LEU A 4 -7.60 8.40 47.72
CA LEU A 4 -6.76 7.74 46.70
C LEU A 4 -7.52 6.91 45.66
N ALA A 5 -8.84 7.09 45.51
CA ALA A 5 -9.66 6.30 44.60
C ALA A 5 -10.25 7.10 43.43
N ALA A 6 -9.60 8.20 43.01
CA ALA A 6 -10.08 9.03 41.89
C ALA A 6 -9.04 9.22 40.77
N LEU A 7 -7.95 8.43 40.75
CA LEU A 7 -6.95 8.43 39.68
C LEU A 7 -6.91 7.09 38.93
N LEU A 8 -8.07 6.46 38.73
CA LEU A 8 -8.19 5.26 37.91
C LEU A 8 -9.32 5.43 36.90
N VAL A 9 -8.90 5.47 35.63
CA VAL A 9 -9.66 5.19 34.41
C VAL A 9 -10.56 6.32 33.89
N THR A 10 -9.93 7.38 33.36
CA THR A 10 -10.32 7.83 32.02
C THR A 10 -9.20 7.45 31.08
N ALA A 11 -9.04 6.14 30.84
CA ALA A 11 -8.53 5.70 29.55
C ALA A 11 -9.59 6.16 28.54
N PHE A 12 -9.48 7.39 28.06
CA PHE A 12 -10.14 7.77 26.84
C PHE A 12 -9.65 6.75 25.82
N ALA A 13 -10.51 5.80 25.45
CA ALA A 13 -10.39 5.13 24.19
C ALA A 13 -10.50 6.26 23.16
N ALA A 14 -9.36 6.88 22.83
CA ALA A 14 -9.27 7.85 21.76
C ALA A 14 -9.89 7.15 20.55
N LYS A 15 -10.95 7.76 20.00
CA LYS A 15 -11.52 7.26 18.75
C LYS A 15 -10.36 7.26 17.74
N PRO A 16 -10.19 6.19 16.94
CA PRO A 16 -9.17 6.20 15.90
C PRO A 16 -9.46 7.39 14.98
N THR A 17 -8.45 8.24 14.77
CA THR A 17 -8.49 9.40 13.88
C THR A 17 -9.00 8.95 12.50
N THR A 18 -9.90 9.71 11.87
CA THR A 18 -10.31 9.38 10.49
C THR A 18 -9.18 9.68 9.51
N VAL A 19 -9.26 9.13 8.29
CA VAL A 19 -8.26 9.41 7.25
C VAL A 19 -8.24 10.90 6.91
N GLU A 20 -9.41 11.54 6.87
CA GLU A 20 -9.56 12.96 6.56
C GLU A 20 -8.99 13.85 7.67
N GLU A 21 -9.22 13.50 8.93
CA GLU A 21 -8.65 14.20 10.08
C GLU A 21 -7.13 14.11 10.07
N PHE A 22 -6.58 12.90 9.85
CA PHE A 22 -5.14 12.67 9.77
C PHE A 22 -4.50 13.44 8.61
N LEU A 23 -5.13 13.47 7.43
CA LEU A 23 -4.62 14.22 6.27
C LEU A 23 -4.67 15.74 6.44
N ALA A 24 -5.51 16.25 7.35
CA ALA A 24 -5.62 17.68 7.63
C ALA A 24 -4.53 18.18 8.59
N GLU A 25 -3.88 17.28 9.32
CA GLU A 25 -2.81 17.63 10.25
C GLU A 25 -1.55 18.09 9.50
N PRO A 26 -0.91 19.20 9.92
CA PRO A 26 0.32 19.65 9.31
C PRO A 26 1.46 18.68 9.63
N VAL A 27 2.27 18.34 8.62
CA VAL A 27 3.48 17.55 8.83
C VAL A 27 4.51 18.39 9.59
N GLU A 28 4.98 17.88 10.72
CA GLU A 28 5.99 18.55 11.52
C GLU A 28 7.36 18.54 10.83
N GLU A 29 8.04 19.70 10.79
CA GLU A 29 9.33 19.87 10.07
C GLU A 29 10.42 18.92 10.57
N HIS A 30 10.42 18.59 11.86
CA HIS A 30 11.42 17.71 12.46
C HIS A 30 11.36 16.26 11.96
N VAL A 31 10.22 15.85 11.39
CA VAL A 31 9.98 14.48 10.92
C VAL A 31 10.86 14.14 9.74
N GLU A 32 11.24 15.12 8.91
CA GLU A 32 12.14 14.92 7.77
C GLU A 32 13.54 14.43 8.18
N GLN A 33 13.91 14.61 9.45
CA GLN A 33 15.21 14.22 10.00
C GLN A 33 15.17 12.87 10.72
N LEU A 34 13.99 12.32 10.98
CA LEU A 34 13.84 11.03 11.65
C LEU A 34 14.26 9.89 10.70
N SER A 35 14.93 8.89 11.26
CA SER A 35 15.35 7.70 10.53
C SER A 35 15.19 6.44 11.37
N GLU A 36 15.23 5.29 10.70
CA GLU A 36 15.29 3.97 11.33
C GLU A 36 14.16 3.77 12.36
N GLN A 37 14.49 3.33 13.57
CA GLN A 37 13.52 3.06 14.62
C GLN A 37 12.75 4.31 15.06
N ALA A 38 13.42 5.47 15.16
CA ALA A 38 12.77 6.71 15.60
C ALA A 38 11.65 7.14 14.64
N PHE A 39 11.83 6.92 13.34
CA PHE A 39 10.79 7.20 12.35
C PHE A 39 9.62 6.19 12.43
N VAL A 40 9.93 4.93 12.69
CA VAL A 40 8.90 3.89 12.90
C VAL A 40 8.06 4.15 14.15
N ASP A 41 8.71 4.56 15.25
CA ASP A 41 8.03 4.90 16.49
C ASP A 41 7.08 6.09 16.27
N TYR A 42 7.56 7.14 15.61
CA TYR A 42 6.73 8.28 15.20
C TYR A 42 5.49 7.83 14.39
N ILE A 43 5.65 6.99 13.36
CA ILE A 43 4.53 6.50 12.55
C ILE A 43 3.50 5.74 13.40
N ASN A 44 3.96 4.88 14.31
CA ASN A 44 3.07 4.06 15.13
C ASN A 44 2.39 4.86 16.25
N GLU A 45 2.95 6.01 16.65
CA GLU A 45 2.36 6.94 17.61
C GLU A 45 1.31 7.86 16.98
N HIS A 46 1.50 8.26 15.71
CA HIS A 46 0.67 9.28 15.06
C HIS A 46 -0.48 8.73 14.22
N GLN A 47 -0.52 7.42 13.97
CA GLN A 47 -1.65 6.78 13.29
C GLN A 47 -1.86 5.33 13.73
N SER A 48 -3.09 4.84 13.56
CA SER A 48 -3.48 3.45 13.89
C SER A 48 -4.01 2.64 12.69
N PHE A 49 -3.87 3.15 11.46
CA PHE A 49 -4.33 2.52 10.23
C PHE A 49 -3.47 1.31 9.82
N TYR A 50 -2.16 1.38 10.10
CA TYR A 50 -1.21 0.30 9.85
C TYR A 50 -0.11 0.29 10.89
N ARG A 51 0.63 -0.82 10.98
CA ARG A 51 1.79 -0.96 11.86
C ARG A 51 3.07 -0.94 11.03
N ALA A 52 4.00 -0.06 11.39
CA ALA A 52 5.34 0.00 10.83
C ALA A 52 6.33 -0.82 11.66
N GLU A 53 7.33 -1.37 10.99
CA GLU A 53 8.45 -2.11 11.59
C GLU A 53 9.74 -1.77 10.85
N TYR A 54 10.83 -1.59 11.59
CA TYR A 54 12.15 -1.34 11.01
C TYR A 54 12.96 -2.64 10.94
N SER A 55 13.56 -2.91 9.78
CA SER A 55 14.57 -3.96 9.61
C SER A 55 15.72 -3.41 8.76
N PRO A 56 16.97 -3.42 9.27
CA PRO A 56 18.14 -2.98 8.50
C PRO A 56 18.35 -3.80 7.23
N GLU A 57 18.07 -5.10 7.28
CA GLU A 57 18.20 -6.00 6.13
C GLU A 57 17.16 -5.67 5.06
N ALA A 58 15.91 -5.41 5.47
CA ALA A 58 14.85 -5.01 4.56
C ALA A 58 15.13 -3.62 3.96
N ASP A 59 15.60 -2.65 4.74
CA ASP A 59 15.97 -1.32 4.25
C ASP A 59 17.09 -1.40 3.20
N ALA A 60 18.18 -2.12 3.51
CA ALA A 60 19.27 -2.35 2.57
C ALA A 60 18.80 -3.07 1.30
N PHE A 61 17.98 -4.12 1.45
CA PHE A 61 17.41 -4.88 0.34
C PHE A 61 16.54 -4.00 -0.58
N VAL A 62 15.64 -3.20 -0.03
CA VAL A 62 14.72 -2.35 -0.80
C VAL A 62 15.48 -1.22 -1.48
N ARG A 63 16.38 -0.53 -0.76
CA ARG A 63 17.18 0.58 -1.33
C ARG A 63 18.02 0.16 -2.53
N ALA A 64 18.54 -1.06 -2.51
CA ALA A 64 19.36 -1.59 -3.59
C ALA A 64 18.53 -2.00 -4.83
N ARG A 65 17.21 -2.18 -4.68
CA ARG A 65 16.32 -2.74 -5.72
C ARG A 65 15.31 -1.74 -6.26
N ILE A 66 14.92 -0.73 -5.50
CA ILE A 66 13.83 0.19 -5.90
C ILE A 66 14.32 1.26 -6.89
N MET A 67 13.38 1.79 -7.68
CA MET A 67 13.69 2.90 -8.58
C MET A 67 13.99 4.20 -7.82
N SER A 68 14.89 5.01 -8.40
CA SER A 68 15.17 6.34 -7.85
C SER A 68 13.94 7.24 -7.94
N PRO A 69 13.60 7.98 -6.86
CA PRO A 69 12.51 8.97 -6.88
C PRO A 69 12.65 10.03 -7.97
N LYS A 70 13.87 10.27 -8.47
CA LYS A 70 14.14 11.23 -9.57
C LYS A 70 13.45 10.86 -10.88
N LEU A 71 13.05 9.60 -11.05
CA LEU A 71 12.35 9.11 -12.24
C LEU A 71 10.82 9.22 -12.11
N LEU A 72 10.31 9.65 -10.95
CA LEU A 72 8.88 9.88 -10.77
C LEU A 72 8.45 11.08 -11.61
N GLY A 73 7.59 10.82 -12.60
CA GLY A 73 6.93 11.88 -13.36
C GLY A 73 5.99 12.68 -12.48
N LYS A 74 5.80 13.97 -12.80
CA LYS A 74 4.76 14.77 -12.14
C LYS A 74 3.40 14.16 -12.50
N PRO A 75 2.54 13.84 -11.51
CA PRO A 75 1.21 13.32 -11.79
C PRO A 75 0.45 14.35 -12.65
N THR A 76 0.10 13.97 -13.86
CA THR A 76 -0.80 14.74 -14.69
C THR A 76 -2.23 14.46 -14.21
N LYS A 77 -3.10 15.47 -14.19
CA LYS A 77 -4.53 15.25 -13.97
C LYS A 77 -5.06 14.44 -15.16
N GLY A 78 -5.09 13.12 -14.99
CA GLY A 78 -5.61 12.20 -15.99
C GLY A 78 -7.08 12.47 -16.27
N LYS A 79 -7.52 12.13 -17.49
CA LYS A 79 -8.96 12.05 -17.76
C LYS A 79 -9.51 10.89 -16.94
N VAL A 80 -10.41 11.20 -16.01
CA VAL A 80 -11.28 10.20 -15.39
C VAL A 80 -12.28 9.79 -16.46
N TRP A 81 -12.27 8.53 -16.86
CA TRP A 81 -13.25 8.00 -17.80
C TRP A 81 -14.59 7.85 -17.08
N THR A 82 -15.67 8.24 -17.74
CA THR A 82 -17.02 7.98 -17.23
C THR A 82 -17.27 6.48 -17.19
N PRO A 83 -17.92 5.95 -16.14
CA PRO A 83 -18.31 4.56 -16.09
C PRO A 83 -19.06 4.15 -17.35
N ILE A 84 -18.75 2.96 -17.87
CA ILE A 84 -19.39 2.41 -19.09
C ILE A 84 -20.80 1.86 -18.76
N ARG A 85 -21.09 1.64 -17.47
CA ARG A 85 -22.36 1.15 -16.95
C ARG A 85 -22.80 1.96 -15.74
N ASP A 86 -24.11 2.18 -15.62
CA ASP A 86 -24.76 2.79 -14.46
C ASP A 86 -24.96 1.75 -13.34
N GLU A 87 -23.95 0.94 -13.06
CA GLU A 87 -23.96 -0.06 -11.99
C GLU A 87 -23.09 0.42 -10.83
N GLU A 88 -23.61 0.32 -9.61
CA GLU A 88 -22.85 0.64 -8.42
C GLU A 88 -21.81 -0.48 -8.17
N PRO A 89 -20.51 -0.14 -7.99
CA PRO A 89 -19.50 -1.15 -7.70
C PRO A 89 -19.78 -1.84 -6.35
N PRO A 90 -19.36 -3.11 -6.18
CA PRO A 90 -19.56 -3.81 -4.93
C PRO A 90 -18.78 -3.16 -3.78
N GLU A 91 -19.27 -3.31 -2.55
CA GLU A 91 -18.60 -2.82 -1.34
C GLU A 91 -17.18 -3.40 -1.18
N SER A 92 -16.95 -4.62 -1.66
CA SER A 92 -15.63 -5.25 -1.69
C SER A 92 -15.40 -6.03 -2.98
N PHE A 93 -14.17 -6.02 -3.47
CA PHE A 93 -13.77 -6.74 -4.68
C PHE A 93 -12.36 -7.28 -4.54
N ASP A 94 -12.17 -8.55 -4.91
CA ASP A 94 -10.86 -9.18 -5.01
C ASP A 94 -10.78 -9.94 -6.34
N ALA A 95 -9.90 -9.47 -7.24
CA ALA A 95 -9.69 -10.06 -8.56
C ALA A 95 -9.31 -11.55 -8.49
N ARG A 96 -8.63 -11.97 -7.41
CA ARG A 96 -8.20 -13.37 -7.21
C ARG A 96 -9.39 -14.29 -6.93
N THR A 97 -10.47 -13.74 -6.37
CA THR A 97 -11.73 -14.44 -6.12
C THR A 97 -12.62 -14.41 -7.35
N GLN A 98 -12.63 -13.29 -8.08
CA GLN A 98 -13.43 -13.13 -9.30
C GLN A 98 -12.92 -13.99 -10.47
N TRP A 99 -11.60 -14.11 -10.63
CA TRP A 99 -10.97 -14.90 -11.70
C TRP A 99 -10.00 -15.93 -11.13
N PRO A 100 -10.51 -16.98 -10.44
CA PRO A 100 -9.68 -17.94 -9.74
C PRO A 100 -8.78 -18.77 -10.68
N GLU A 101 -9.20 -18.96 -11.93
CA GLU A 101 -8.44 -19.68 -12.97
C GLU A 101 -7.20 -18.90 -13.45
N CYS A 102 -7.19 -17.57 -13.27
CA CYS A 102 -6.09 -16.69 -13.64
C CYS A 102 -5.04 -16.65 -12.54
N LYS A 103 -4.18 -17.67 -12.51
CA LYS A 103 -3.09 -17.82 -11.52
C LYS A 103 -2.11 -16.64 -11.51
N SER A 104 -1.95 -15.94 -12.64
CA SER A 104 -1.08 -14.76 -12.73
C SER A 104 -1.45 -13.69 -11.69
N ILE A 105 -2.74 -13.49 -11.41
CA ILE A 105 -3.26 -12.48 -10.46
C ILE A 105 -2.77 -12.75 -9.03
N ARG A 106 -2.52 -14.01 -8.69
CA ARG A 106 -2.03 -14.44 -7.37
C ARG A 106 -0.50 -14.41 -7.27
N THR A 107 0.20 -14.19 -8.38
CA THR A 107 1.64 -14.38 -8.46
C THR A 107 2.38 -13.12 -8.05
N VAL A 108 3.13 -13.20 -6.95
CA VAL A 108 4.07 -12.15 -6.54
C VAL A 108 5.39 -12.35 -7.29
N ARG A 109 5.83 -11.33 -8.03
CA ARG A 109 7.06 -11.38 -8.85
C ARG A 109 8.22 -10.67 -8.15
N ASP A 110 9.43 -11.23 -8.27
CA ASP A 110 10.68 -10.57 -7.83
C ASP A 110 11.31 -9.82 -8.99
N GLN A 111 11.52 -8.52 -8.82
CA GLN A 111 12.24 -7.66 -9.78
C GLN A 111 13.76 -7.85 -9.75
N SER A 112 14.26 -8.71 -8.84
CA SER A 112 15.67 -8.98 -8.60
C SER A 112 16.43 -7.70 -8.20
N HIS A 113 17.74 -7.68 -8.42
CA HIS A 113 18.61 -6.54 -8.13
C HIS A 113 18.56 -5.47 -9.24
N CYS A 114 17.34 -5.04 -9.59
CA CYS A 114 17.08 -4.08 -10.64
C CYS A 114 15.88 -3.20 -10.28
N GLY A 115 15.96 -1.90 -10.56
CA GLY A 115 14.84 -0.96 -10.52
C GLY A 115 13.84 -1.20 -11.65
N SER A 116 13.40 -2.43 -11.88
CA SER A 116 12.52 -2.80 -12.98
C SER A 116 11.04 -2.85 -12.58
N CYS A 117 10.65 -2.34 -11.41
CA CYS A 117 9.27 -2.36 -10.92
C CYS A 117 8.26 -1.81 -11.94
N TRP A 118 8.61 -0.76 -12.70
CA TRP A 118 7.76 -0.21 -13.75
C TRP A 118 7.45 -1.23 -14.86
N ALA A 119 8.41 -2.07 -15.22
CA ALA A 119 8.26 -3.11 -16.24
C ALA A 119 7.60 -4.36 -15.66
N VAL A 120 8.03 -4.81 -14.48
CA VAL A 120 7.50 -6.00 -13.80
C VAL A 120 6.03 -5.81 -13.44
N ALA A 121 5.64 -4.65 -12.90
CA ALA A 121 4.24 -4.35 -12.57
C ALA A 121 3.38 -4.28 -13.84
N SER A 122 3.86 -3.60 -14.89
CA SER A 122 3.14 -3.50 -16.16
C SER A 122 2.93 -4.86 -16.82
N ALA A 123 3.98 -5.69 -16.91
CA ALA A 123 3.90 -7.02 -17.48
C ALA A 123 3.02 -7.98 -16.65
N SER A 124 3.00 -7.81 -15.32
CA SER A 124 2.13 -8.58 -14.44
C SER A 124 0.66 -8.25 -14.73
N ALA A 125 0.29 -6.96 -14.78
CA ALA A 125 -1.06 -6.54 -15.13
C ALA A 125 -1.47 -6.99 -16.56
N MET A 126 -0.58 -6.89 -17.54
CA MET A 126 -0.83 -7.40 -18.90
C MET A 126 -1.10 -8.91 -18.92
N SER A 127 -0.39 -9.67 -18.09
CA SER A 127 -0.59 -11.13 -17.96
C SER A 127 -1.96 -11.45 -17.40
N ASP A 128 -2.40 -10.68 -16.40
CA ASP A 128 -3.72 -10.80 -15.77
C ASP A 128 -4.84 -10.48 -16.76
N GLU A 129 -4.73 -9.34 -17.44
CA GLU A 129 -5.69 -8.90 -18.45
C GLU A 129 -5.84 -9.89 -19.61
N LEU A 130 -4.73 -10.45 -20.11
CA LEU A 130 -4.78 -11.50 -21.14
C LEU A 130 -5.58 -12.71 -20.68
N CYS A 131 -5.40 -13.13 -19.43
CA CYS A 131 -6.16 -14.25 -18.88
C CYS A 131 -7.64 -13.91 -18.71
N VAL A 132 -7.95 -12.76 -18.13
CA VAL A 132 -9.33 -12.32 -17.89
C VAL A 132 -10.08 -12.15 -19.21
N GLN A 133 -9.51 -11.44 -20.18
CA GLN A 133 -10.18 -11.15 -21.45
C GLN A 133 -10.30 -12.38 -22.37
N SER A 134 -9.41 -13.36 -22.22
CA SER A 134 -9.49 -14.62 -22.96
C SER A 134 -10.34 -15.70 -22.28
N ASN A 135 -11.01 -15.38 -21.16
CA ASN A 135 -11.71 -16.37 -20.32
C ASN A 135 -10.81 -17.57 -19.98
N SER A 136 -9.57 -17.27 -19.58
CA SER A 136 -8.55 -18.24 -19.18
C SER A 136 -8.02 -19.16 -20.28
N ALA A 137 -8.38 -18.93 -21.55
CA ALA A 137 -7.79 -19.64 -22.69
C ALA A 137 -6.29 -19.34 -22.84
N ILE A 138 -5.86 -18.14 -22.46
CA ILE A 138 -4.45 -17.73 -22.39
C ILE A 138 -4.08 -17.57 -20.92
N ASN A 139 -3.16 -18.39 -20.42
CA ASN A 139 -2.70 -18.31 -19.03
C ASN A 139 -1.18 -18.10 -18.99
N VAL A 140 -0.75 -16.90 -18.61
CA VAL A 140 0.67 -16.51 -18.57
C VAL A 140 1.20 -16.71 -17.15
N TYR A 141 1.45 -17.97 -16.78
CA TYR A 141 1.91 -18.34 -15.44
C TYR A 141 3.43 -18.59 -15.36
N ASN A 142 4.10 -18.80 -16.49
CA ASN A 142 5.55 -19.02 -16.55
C ASN A 142 6.22 -17.92 -17.37
N ILE A 143 6.79 -16.94 -16.67
CA ILE A 143 7.79 -16.03 -17.24
C ILE A 143 9.04 -16.22 -16.39
N TYR A 144 9.78 -17.29 -16.69
CA TYR A 144 11.14 -17.53 -16.23
C TYR A 144 12.00 -17.81 -17.47
#